data_AF-A0A381V2Z3-F1
#
_entry.id   AF-A0A381V2Z3-F1
#
_cell.length_a   1.000
_cell.length_b   1.000
_cell.length_c   1.000
_cell.angle_alpha   90.00
_cell.angle_beta   90.00
_cell.angle_gamma   90.00
#
_symmetry.space_group_name_H-M   'P 1'
#
loop_
_entity.id
_entity.type
_entity.pdbx_description
1 polymer ?
#
loop_
_entity_poly.entity_id
_entity_poly.type
_entity_poly.pdbx_seq_one_letter_code
_entity_poly.pdbx_strand_id
1 'polypeptide(L)'
;MKIFDRLPFGTTTVGLGLLINGVSAYIFISVASRDLGAEMYTPLAMLWALSFLLGPGIFQPLEQQTARSIASRSGREIIPVAKAASIIGGSVTLLLVVLALSFNEWLTESIFSGESSLLIAIILVVVGLGSAHLVKGILAGAGRF
;
A
#
# COMPACT_ATOMS: atom_id res chain seq x y z
N MET A 1 -11.18 -34.43 10.36
CA MET A 1 -10.72 -33.40 9.39
C MET A 1 -10.27 -32.19 10.19
N LYS A 2 -9.05 -31.67 9.96
CA LYS A 2 -8.55 -30.49 10.68
C LYS A 2 -9.17 -29.23 10.04
N ILE A 3 -9.34 -28.17 10.82
CA ILE A 3 -10.00 -26.93 10.34
C ILE A 3 -9.28 -26.31 9.13
N PHE A 4 -7.94 -26.47 9.06
CA PHE A 4 -7.10 -26.02 7.96
C PHE A 4 -7.41 -26.71 6.63
N ASP A 5 -7.91 -27.95 6.64
CA ASP A 5 -8.26 -28.71 5.44
C ASP A 5 -9.52 -28.17 4.75
N ARG A 6 -10.25 -27.25 5.40
CA ARG A 6 -11.47 -26.60 4.88
C ARG A 6 -11.22 -25.21 4.28
N LEU A 7 -10.01 -24.67 4.42
CA LEU A 7 -9.69 -23.33 3.97
C LEU A 7 -9.34 -23.31 2.47
N PRO A 8 -9.67 -22.22 1.75
CA PRO A 8 -9.21 -22.02 0.37
C PRO A 8 -7.69 -22.16 0.23
N PHE A 9 -7.25 -22.59 -0.95
CA PHE A 9 -5.83 -22.65 -1.27
C PHE A 9 -5.17 -21.28 -1.08
N GLY A 10 -4.01 -21.24 -0.42
CA GLY A 10 -3.27 -20.01 -0.12
C GLY A 10 -3.68 -19.28 1.17
N THR A 11 -4.80 -19.64 1.83
CA THR A 11 -5.24 -18.96 3.06
C THR A 11 -4.17 -18.99 4.16
N THR A 12 -3.51 -20.12 4.37
CA THR A 12 -2.43 -20.23 5.37
C THR A 12 -1.24 -19.34 5.04
N THR A 13 -0.85 -19.27 3.76
CA THR A 13 0.26 -18.42 3.29
C THR A 13 -0.05 -16.94 3.50
N VAL A 14 -1.24 -16.50 3.07
CA VAL A 14 -1.71 -15.13 3.26
C VAL A 14 -1.82 -14.79 4.76
N GLY A 15 -2.36 -15.71 5.56
CA GLY A 15 -2.50 -15.53 7.00
C GLY A 15 -1.14 -15.38 7.70
N LEU A 16 -0.16 -16.21 7.34
CA LEU A 16 1.20 -16.10 7.89
C LEU A 16 1.88 -14.79 7.45
N GLY A 17 1.75 -14.43 6.18
CA GLY A 17 2.27 -13.16 5.67
C GLY A 17 1.66 -11.95 6.38
N LEU A 18 0.34 -11.99 6.64
CA LEU A 18 -0.36 -10.93 7.37
C LEU A 18 0.07 -10.85 8.83
N LEU A 19 0.28 -12.00 9.49
CA LEU A 19 0.80 -12.06 10.85
C LEU A 19 2.20 -11.44 10.92
N ILE A 20 3.12 -11.84 10.03
CA ILE A 20 4.47 -11.28 9.97
C ILE A 20 4.42 -9.77 9.73
N ASN A 21 3.59 -9.32 8.79
CA ASN A 21 3.42 -7.89 8.51
C ASN A 21 2.92 -7.12 9.73
N GLY A 22 1.90 -7.64 10.42
CA GLY A 22 1.33 -7.01 11.62
C GLY A 22 2.31 -6.94 12.78
N VAL A 23 3.05 -8.03 13.05
CA VAL A 23 4.07 -8.08 14.10
C VAL A 23 5.21 -7.11 13.79
N SER A 24 5.69 -7.08 12.55
CA SER A 24 6.74 -6.14 12.11
C SER A 24 6.30 -4.70 12.25
N ALA A 25 5.08 -4.36 11.82
CA ALA A 25 4.52 -3.01 11.97
C ALA A 25 4.39 -2.61 13.45
N TYR A 26 3.90 -3.52 14.30
CA TYR A 26 3.79 -3.29 15.74
C TYR A 26 5.15 -3.02 16.39
N ILE A 27 6.16 -3.84 16.07
CA ILE A 27 7.53 -3.65 16.57
C ILE A 27 8.07 -2.29 16.12
N PHE A 28 7.93 -1.96 14.84
CA PHE A 28 8.41 -0.69 14.29
C PHE A 28 7.77 0.51 15.00
N ILE A 29 6.44 0.54 15.11
CA ILE A 29 5.69 1.62 15.78
C ILE A 29 6.08 1.71 17.25
N SER A 30 6.19 0.59 17.95
CA SER A 30 6.50 0.55 19.38
C SER A 30 7.92 1.04 19.67
N VAL A 31 8.90 0.62 18.87
CA VAL A 31 10.29 1.07 19.00
C VAL A 31 10.41 2.53 18.62
N ALA A 32 9.86 2.95 17.47
CA ALA A 32 9.95 4.33 17.00
C ALA A 32 9.28 5.32 17.97
N SER A 33 8.07 5.02 18.47
CA SER A 33 7.37 5.91 19.41
C SER A 33 8.07 6.03 20.75
N ARG A 34 8.69 4.95 21.23
CA ARG A 34 9.47 4.94 22.47
C ARG A 34 10.76 5.73 22.34
N ASP A 35 11.52 5.50 21.27
CA ASP A 35 12.87 6.06 21.10
C ASP A 35 12.84 7.53 20.69
N LEU A 36 11.86 7.93 19.87
CA LEU A 36 11.69 9.33 19.43
C LEU A 36 10.96 10.19 20.47
N GLY A 37 10.15 9.58 21.34
CA GLY A 37 9.21 10.31 22.19
C GLY A 37 8.04 10.91 21.40
N ALA A 38 7.02 11.39 22.11
CA ALA A 38 5.74 11.78 21.51
C ALA A 38 5.85 12.92 20.48
N GLU A 39 6.68 13.91 20.74
CA GLU A 39 6.84 15.10 19.88
C GLU A 39 7.42 14.70 18.52
N MET A 40 8.60 14.08 18.49
CA MET A 40 9.27 13.67 17.26
C MET A 40 8.57 12.50 16.55
N TYR A 41 7.80 11.68 17.27
CA TYR A 41 7.02 10.60 16.66
C TYR A 41 5.75 11.10 15.95
N THR A 42 5.19 12.25 16.34
CA THR A 42 3.94 12.78 15.77
C THR A 42 3.97 12.90 14.23
N PRO A 43 4.98 13.54 13.60
CA PRO A 43 5.02 13.63 12.14
C PRO A 43 5.21 12.26 11.45
N LEU A 44 5.92 11.33 12.08
CA LEU A 44 6.02 9.94 11.59
C LEU A 44 4.68 9.20 11.69
N ALA A 45 3.94 9.40 12.77
CA ALA A 45 2.58 8.87 12.92
C ALA A 45 1.63 9.43 11.86
N MET A 46 1.79 10.71 11.49
CA MET A 46 1.05 11.32 10.38
C MET A 46 1.39 10.69 9.03
N LEU A 47 2.67 10.42 8.75
CA LEU A 47 3.08 9.66 7.56
C LEU A 47 2.38 8.28 7.52
N TRP A 48 2.33 7.59 8.66
CA TRP A 48 1.67 6.30 8.79
C TRP A 48 0.16 6.41 8.54
N ALA A 49 -0.51 7.39 9.15
CA ALA A 49 -1.93 7.65 8.96
C ALA A 49 -2.26 7.97 7.49
N LEU A 50 -1.47 8.81 6.84
CA LEU A 50 -1.60 9.12 5.41
C LEU A 50 -1.41 7.87 4.53
N SER A 51 -0.47 6.99 4.89
CA SER A 51 -0.28 5.72 4.18
C SER A 51 -1.55 4.85 4.22
N PHE A 52 -2.23 4.79 5.37
CA PHE A 52 -3.49 4.08 5.55
C PHE A 52 -4.70 4.76 4.89
N LEU A 53 -4.64 6.08 4.68
CA LEU A 53 -5.61 6.78 3.86
C LEU A 53 -5.40 6.45 2.37
N LEU A 54 -4.16 6.53 1.89
CA LEU A 54 -3.82 6.39 0.49
C LEU A 54 -3.95 4.96 -0.03
N GLY A 55 -3.49 3.96 0.72
CA GLY A 55 -3.54 2.56 0.30
C GLY A 55 -4.98 2.09 0.04
N PRO A 56 -5.78 1.89 1.10
CA PRO A 56 -7.21 1.62 1.00
C PRO A 56 -8.03 2.64 0.20
N GLY A 57 -7.79 3.94 0.38
CA GLY A 57 -8.63 4.99 -0.21
C GLY A 57 -8.44 5.15 -1.72
N ILE A 58 -7.22 4.96 -2.23
CA ILE A 58 -6.89 5.26 -3.63
C ILE A 58 -6.48 4.00 -4.39
N PHE A 59 -5.63 3.16 -3.81
CA PHE A 59 -5.01 2.05 -4.55
C PHE A 59 -5.74 0.71 -4.39
N GLN A 60 -6.48 0.49 -3.31
CA GLN A 60 -7.27 -0.72 -3.14
C GLN A 60 -8.40 -0.87 -4.18
N PRO A 61 -9.11 0.19 -4.63
CA PRO A 61 -10.05 0.08 -5.74
C PRO A 61 -9.39 -0.41 -7.03
N LEU A 62 -8.17 0.06 -7.33
CA LEU A 62 -7.38 -0.40 -8.49
C LEU A 62 -7.03 -1.89 -8.34
N GLU A 63 -6.54 -2.30 -7.16
CA GLU A 63 -6.25 -3.70 -6.83
C GLU A 63 -7.47 -4.59 -7.08
N GLN A 64 -8.60 -4.24 -6.46
CA GLN A 64 -9.85 -5.00 -6.56
C GLN A 64 -10.36 -5.06 -8.01
N GLN A 65 -10.31 -3.95 -8.74
CA GLN A 65 -10.79 -3.93 -10.12
C GLN A 65 -9.89 -4.74 -11.05
N THR A 66 -8.58 -4.71 -10.83
CA THR A 66 -7.59 -5.52 -11.57
C THR A 66 -7.82 -7.00 -11.32
N ALA A 67 -7.95 -7.40 -10.04
CA ALA A 67 -8.23 -8.77 -9.65
C ALA A 67 -9.54 -9.28 -10.25
N ARG A 68 -10.64 -8.51 -10.11
CA ARG A 68 -11.94 -8.85 -10.70
C ARG A 68 -11.88 -9.01 -12.22
N SER A 69 -11.18 -8.12 -12.90
CA SER A 69 -11.07 -8.10 -14.36
C SER A 69 -10.27 -9.29 -14.92
N ILE A 70 -9.23 -9.72 -14.22
CA ILE A 70 -8.45 -10.89 -14.62
C ILE A 70 -9.23 -12.17 -14.29
N ALA A 71 -9.84 -12.24 -13.11
CA ALA A 71 -10.61 -13.40 -12.67
C ALA A 71 -11.84 -13.66 -13.57
N SER A 72 -12.54 -12.61 -14.03
CA SER A 72 -13.71 -12.76 -14.91
C SER A 72 -13.38 -13.36 -16.28
N ARG A 73 -12.11 -13.28 -16.71
CA ARG A 73 -11.59 -13.88 -17.94
C ARG A 73 -10.94 -15.24 -17.70
N SER A 74 -11.12 -15.82 -16.51
CA SER A 74 -10.46 -17.06 -16.06
C SER A 74 -8.93 -17.00 -16.19
N GLY A 75 -8.32 -15.84 -15.92
CA GLY A 75 -6.88 -15.63 -16.07
C GLY A 75 -6.38 -15.57 -17.52
N ARG A 76 -7.26 -15.65 -18.52
CA ARG A 76 -6.90 -15.29 -19.91
C ARG A 76 -6.78 -13.77 -20.01
N GLU A 77 -5.87 -13.28 -20.83
CA GLU A 77 -5.62 -11.84 -21.03
C GLU A 77 -5.09 -11.07 -19.80
N ILE A 78 -4.27 -11.71 -18.95
CA ILE A 78 -3.58 -11.01 -17.84
C ILE A 78 -2.79 -9.80 -18.37
N ILE A 79 -2.07 -9.96 -19.48
CA ILE A 79 -1.16 -8.92 -20.00
C ILE A 79 -1.94 -7.64 -20.41
N PRO A 80 -3.01 -7.71 -21.24
CA PRO A 80 -3.82 -6.52 -21.54
C PRO A 80 -4.39 -5.81 -20.30
N VAL A 81 -4.93 -6.57 -19.34
CA VAL A 81 -5.49 -5.99 -18.11
C VAL A 81 -4.41 -5.35 -17.25
N ALA A 82 -3.28 -6.05 -17.07
CA ALA A 82 -2.14 -5.53 -16.33
C ALA A 82 -1.62 -4.23 -16.97
N LYS A 83 -1.50 -4.16 -18.31
CA LYS A 83 -1.07 -2.95 -19.00
C LYS A 83 -2.03 -1.78 -18.76
N ALA A 84 -3.33 -2.00 -18.87
CA ALA A 84 -4.33 -0.96 -18.60
C ALA A 84 -4.30 -0.50 -17.14
N ALA A 85 -4.23 -1.44 -16.20
CA ALA A 85 -4.13 -1.16 -14.77
C ALA A 85 -2.82 -0.43 -14.43
N SER A 86 -1.69 -0.77 -15.06
CA SER A 86 -0.42 -0.07 -14.90
C SER A 86 -0.48 1.38 -15.39
N ILE A 87 -1.17 1.64 -16.50
CA ILE A 87 -1.36 3.00 -16.99
C ILE A 87 -2.19 3.81 -15.99
N ILE A 88 -3.34 3.29 -15.57
CA ILE A 88 -4.23 3.99 -14.61
C ILE A 88 -3.52 4.19 -13.27
N GLY A 89 -2.96 3.13 -12.70
CA GLY A 89 -2.24 3.17 -11.43
C GLY A 89 -1.00 4.06 -11.49
N GLY A 90 -0.24 4.00 -12.58
CA GLY A 90 0.91 4.86 -12.83
C GLY A 90 0.51 6.33 -12.94
N SER A 91 -0.57 6.64 -13.65
CA SER A 91 -1.09 8.02 -13.76
C SER A 91 -1.57 8.56 -12.42
N VAL A 92 -2.28 7.76 -11.61
CA VAL A 92 -2.71 8.17 -10.26
C VAL A 92 -1.51 8.36 -9.34
N THR A 93 -0.53 7.45 -9.38
CA THR A 93 0.72 7.56 -8.61
C THR A 93 1.47 8.83 -8.99
N LEU A 94 1.63 9.10 -10.29
CA LEU A 94 2.29 10.30 -10.80
C LEU A 94 1.56 11.56 -10.35
N LEU A 95 0.22 11.59 -10.46
CA LEU A 95 -0.58 12.71 -9.99
C LEU A 95 -0.35 12.99 -8.50
N LEU A 96 -0.39 11.95 -7.66
CA LEU A 96 -0.15 12.10 -6.22
C LEU A 96 1.28 12.60 -5.90
N VAL A 97 2.29 12.14 -6.65
CA VAL A 97 3.67 12.64 -6.51
C VAL A 97 3.75 14.12 -6.92
N VAL A 98 3.14 14.50 -8.04
CA VAL A 98 3.09 15.90 -8.48
C VAL A 98 2.40 16.76 -7.42
N LEU A 99 1.27 16.31 -6.88
CA LEU A 99 0.57 17.03 -5.80
C LEU A 99 1.45 17.16 -4.55
N ALA A 100 2.13 16.10 -4.12
CA ALA A 100 3.03 16.16 -2.97
C ALA A 100 4.16 17.20 -3.18
N LEU A 101 4.72 17.27 -4.40
CA LEU A 101 5.74 18.26 -4.75
C LEU A 101 5.17 19.69 -4.87
N SER A 102 3.98 19.86 -5.46
CA SER A 102 3.32 21.17 -5.57
C SER A 102 2.92 21.73 -4.21
N PHE A 103 2.52 20.88 -3.26
CA PHE A 103 2.16 21.25 -1.89
C PHE A 103 3.28 21.01 -0.88
N ASN A 104 4.55 20.95 -1.33
CA ASN A 104 5.67 20.52 -0.49
C ASN A 104 5.86 21.37 0.78
N GLU A 105 5.77 22.70 0.68
CA GLU A 105 5.94 23.60 1.82
C GLU A 105 4.84 23.36 2.86
N TRP A 106 3.59 23.27 2.41
CA TRP A 106 2.45 23.00 3.29
C TRP A 106 2.55 21.61 3.96
N LEU A 107 2.90 20.56 3.19
CA LEU A 107 3.10 19.23 3.75
C LEU A 107 4.23 19.21 4.79
N THR A 108 5.35 19.85 4.48
CA THR A 108 6.51 19.85 5.36
C THR A 108 6.24 20.62 6.63
N GLU A 109 5.76 21.86 6.53
CA GLU A 109 5.55 22.72 7.70
C GLU A 109 4.32 22.31 8.53
N SER A 110 3.19 21.99 7.89
CA SER A 110 1.91 21.78 8.59
C SER A 110 1.65 20.32 8.98
N ILE A 111 2.18 19.35 8.22
CA ILE A 111 1.92 17.92 8.45
C ILE A 111 3.13 17.21 9.03
N PHE A 112 4.33 17.55 8.57
CA PHE A 112 5.58 16.90 8.97
C PHE A 112 6.43 17.76 9.92
N SER A 113 5.90 18.86 10.45
CA SER A 113 6.54 19.69 11.48
C SER A 113 7.97 20.15 11.11
N GLY A 114 8.19 20.48 9.84
CA GLY A 114 9.48 20.93 9.30
C GLY A 114 10.40 19.82 8.79
N GLU A 115 10.03 18.54 8.94
CA GLU A 115 10.88 17.41 8.57
C GLU A 115 10.83 17.08 7.07
N SER A 116 11.66 17.76 6.27
CA SER A 116 11.74 17.58 4.82
C SER A 116 12.04 16.14 4.36
N SER A 117 12.67 15.33 5.22
CA SER A 117 12.92 13.91 4.92
C SER A 117 11.62 13.10 4.77
N LEU A 118 10.55 13.50 5.47
CA LEU A 118 9.24 12.84 5.41
C LEU A 118 8.49 13.15 4.11
N LEU A 119 8.82 14.25 3.41
CA LEU A 119 8.33 14.48 2.05
C LEU A 119 8.84 13.40 1.09
N ILE A 120 10.11 13.02 1.20
CA ILE A 120 10.68 11.92 0.42
C ILE A 120 9.99 10.61 0.83
N ALA A 121 9.78 10.41 2.14
CA ALA A 121 9.12 9.22 2.65
C ALA A 121 7.69 9.05 2.10
N ILE A 122 6.87 10.10 2.06
CA ILE A 122 5.50 10.00 1.52
C ILE A 122 5.50 9.74 0.01
N ILE A 123 6.45 10.29 -0.74
CA ILE A 123 6.62 9.98 -2.17
C ILE A 123 6.94 8.49 -2.35
N LEU A 124 7.85 7.95 -1.54
CA LEU A 124 8.19 6.52 -1.55
C LEU A 124 7.00 5.65 -1.15
N VAL A 125 6.19 6.07 -0.17
CA VAL A 125 4.94 5.41 0.21
C VAL A 125 3.99 5.38 -0.98
N VAL A 126 3.75 6.49 -1.67
CA VAL A 126 2.84 6.57 -2.82
C VAL A 126 3.28 5.63 -3.94
N VAL A 127 4.57 5.65 -4.30
CA VAL A 127 5.13 4.76 -5.34
C VAL A 127 5.05 3.29 -4.91
N GLY A 128 5.40 3.00 -3.66
CA GLY A 128 5.35 1.68 -3.07
C GLY A 128 3.94 1.10 -3.02
N LEU A 129 2.96 1.89 -2.57
CA LEU A 129 1.55 1.51 -2.51
C LEU A 129 0.99 1.27 -3.91
N GLY A 130 1.20 2.20 -4.85
CA GLY A 130 0.73 2.04 -6.23
C GLY A 130 1.26 0.76 -6.87
N SER A 131 2.54 0.48 -6.69
CA SER A 131 3.18 -0.75 -7.18
C SER A 131 2.65 -2.01 -6.48
N ALA A 132 2.58 -1.99 -5.15
CA ALA A 132 2.19 -3.15 -4.35
C ALA A 132 0.74 -3.55 -4.60
N HIS A 133 -0.19 -2.59 -4.63
CA HIS A 133 -1.61 -2.84 -4.89
C HIS A 133 -1.86 -3.32 -6.32
N LEU A 134 -1.13 -2.79 -7.30
CA LEU A 134 -1.18 -3.28 -8.68
C LEU A 134 -0.72 -4.74 -8.77
N VAL A 135 0.45 -5.06 -8.19
CA VAL A 135 0.99 -6.42 -8.18
C VAL A 135 0.05 -7.38 -7.46
N LYS A 136 -0.46 -7.01 -6.28
CA LYS A 136 -1.48 -7.79 -5.55
C LYS A 136 -2.71 -8.05 -6.40
N GLY A 137 -3.22 -7.05 -7.10
CA GLY A 137 -4.40 -7.19 -7.95
C GLY A 137 -4.17 -8.18 -9.10
N ILE A 138 -3.00 -8.12 -9.74
CA ILE A 138 -2.61 -9.05 -10.81
C ILE A 138 -2.49 -10.48 -10.28
N LEU A 139 -1.76 -10.65 -9.18
CA LEU A 139 -1.50 -11.96 -8.55
C LEU A 139 -2.80 -12.61 -8.05
N ALA A 140 -3.63 -11.86 -7.33
CA ALA A 140 -4.92 -12.32 -6.83
C ALA A 140 -5.87 -12.69 -7.99
N GLY A 141 -5.94 -11.87 -9.03
CA GLY A 141 -6.75 -12.16 -10.22
C GLY A 141 -6.30 -13.41 -10.97
N ALA A 142 -5.00 -13.71 -10.96
CA ALA A 142 -4.41 -14.91 -11.54
C ALA A 142 -4.45 -16.16 -10.62
N GLY A 143 -5.01 -16.04 -9.41
CA GLY A 143 -5.06 -17.13 -8.42
C GLY A 143 -3.70 -17.47 -7.80
N ARG A 144 -2.73 -16.54 -7.83
CA ARG A 144 -1.37 -16.72 -7.30
C ARG A 144 -1.25 -15.95 -5.99
N PHE A 145 -1.63 -16.59 -4.88
CA PHE A 145 -1.59 -16.04 -3.53
C PHE A 145 -0.32 -16.41 -2.78
#